data_AF-A0A257LX89-F1
#
_entry.id   AF-A0A257LX89-F1
#
_cell.length_a   1.000
_cell.length_b   1.000
_cell.length_c   1.000
_cell.angle_alpha   90.00
_cell.angle_beta   90.00
_cell.angle_gamma   90.00
#
_symmetry.space_group_name_H-M   'P 1'
#
loop_
_entity.id
_entity.type
_entity.pdbx_description
1 polymer ?
#
loop_
_entity_poly.entity_id
_entity_poly.type
_entity_poly.pdbx_seq_one_letter_code
_entity_poly.pdbx_strand_id
1 'polypeptide(L)'
;MISIHLRRHEIMLLPDSARVIIRPFIPANTNRVVAILGRVLELSEEEVMLELEMLHREFESRHYDIEALMMTHYALVKPQIFTQRPLSRPRELLIGAVFSGEYALESAALFNPSIIPHPDQSGVEEGGLRFIMSLRATGEGHISSIEFRSGVIAANGQISLDPVSRFVTMPEVLPNPTYRKKSFILKFHEMGFDNEFVNAVMAPLGKEFTRQDLNKSVGTVRHENKPGTHELTRTLDCVQWLADSNYELRFSSKLGVSERIIFPVSPNESNGIEDARFVRFTDAAGSVMYYATYTAYNGRA
;
A
#
# COMPACT_ATOMS: atom_id res chain seq x y z
N MET A 1 -44.46 5.90 -17.78
CA MET A 1 -43.03 5.97 -18.14
C MET A 1 -42.33 6.83 -17.12
N ILE A 2 -41.31 6.30 -16.43
CA ILE A 2 -40.47 7.11 -15.54
C ILE A 2 -39.52 7.90 -16.44
N SER A 3 -39.65 9.23 -16.40
CA SER A 3 -38.70 10.13 -17.08
C SER A 3 -37.42 10.19 -16.25
N ILE A 4 -36.28 9.82 -16.84
CA ILE A 4 -34.97 9.97 -16.23
C ILE A 4 -34.40 11.32 -16.70
N HIS A 5 -34.20 12.24 -15.75
CA HIS A 5 -33.55 13.52 -16.03
C HIS A 5 -32.02 13.32 -16.00
N LEU A 6 -31.36 13.55 -17.13
CA LEU A 6 -29.91 13.46 -17.26
C LEU A 6 -29.30 14.86 -17.19
N ARG A 7 -28.37 15.07 -16.25
CA ARG A 7 -27.56 16.29 -16.14
C ARG A 7 -26.10 15.94 -16.38
N ARG A 8 -25.49 16.56 -17.39
CA ARG A 8 -24.04 16.45 -17.62
C ARG A 8 -23.33 17.56 -16.86
N HIS A 9 -22.34 17.20 -16.07
CA HIS A 9 -21.44 18.15 -15.39
C HIS A 9 -20.16 18.33 -16.21
N GLU A 10 -19.61 19.54 -16.23
CA GLU A 10 -18.34 19.87 -16.89
C GLU A 10 -17.14 19.62 -15.95
N ILE A 11 -17.15 18.49 -15.23
CA ILE A 11 -16.05 18.11 -14.35
C ILE A 11 -15.11 17.20 -15.12
N MET A 12 -13.86 17.62 -15.24
CA MET A 12 -12.79 16.86 -15.88
C MET A 12 -11.75 16.50 -14.83
N LEU A 13 -11.42 15.21 -14.73
CA LEU A 13 -10.31 14.71 -13.93
C LEU A 13 -9.15 14.46 -14.88
N LEU A 14 -8.09 15.26 -14.74
CA LEU A 14 -6.87 15.10 -15.51
C LEU A 14 -5.78 14.48 -14.62
N PRO A 15 -4.88 13.67 -15.20
CA PRO A 15 -3.70 13.22 -14.48
C PRO A 15 -2.79 14.42 -14.15
N ASP A 16 -2.22 14.41 -12.94
CA ASP A 16 -1.26 15.39 -12.43
C ASP A 16 0.06 14.71 -12.04
N SER A 17 1.11 14.90 -12.86
CA SER A 17 2.45 14.37 -12.58
C SER A 17 3.09 14.95 -11.33
N ALA A 18 2.52 16.03 -10.78
CA ALA A 18 2.96 16.62 -9.53
C ALA A 18 2.45 15.87 -8.29
N ARG A 19 1.57 14.86 -8.45
CA ARG A 19 1.15 13.93 -7.40
C ARG A 19 2.19 12.82 -7.25
N VAL A 20 2.96 12.90 -6.17
CA VAL A 20 4.17 12.06 -5.98
C VAL A 20 4.17 11.31 -4.65
N ILE A 21 4.68 10.09 -4.67
CA ILE A 21 5.11 9.31 -3.50
C ILE A 21 6.64 9.30 -3.42
N ILE A 22 7.22 9.10 -2.24
CA ILE A 22 8.67 8.82 -2.13
C ILE A 22 8.89 7.31 -2.16
N ARG A 23 9.83 6.86 -3.00
CA ARG A 23 10.26 5.45 -3.10
C ARG A 23 11.78 5.30 -2.95
N PRO A 24 12.27 4.07 -2.66
CA PRO A 24 13.69 3.80 -2.74
C PRO A 24 14.20 4.06 -4.17
N PHE A 25 15.23 4.91 -4.28
CA PHE A 25 15.96 5.19 -5.50
C PHE A 25 17.40 4.72 -5.36
N ILE A 26 17.56 3.39 -5.30
CA ILE A 26 18.85 2.74 -5.06
C ILE A 26 19.40 2.20 -6.39
N PRO A 27 20.59 2.63 -6.82
CA PRO A 27 21.22 2.07 -8.00
C PRO A 27 21.45 0.56 -7.89
N ALA A 28 21.15 -0.19 -8.95
CA ALA A 28 21.39 -1.64 -8.98
C ALA A 28 22.88 -2.02 -8.85
N ASN A 29 23.78 -1.12 -9.25
CA ASN A 29 25.22 -1.33 -9.15
C ASN A 29 25.74 -1.03 -7.73
N THR A 30 26.18 -2.05 -7.02
CA THR A 30 26.69 -1.94 -5.64
C THR A 30 27.89 -1.00 -5.53
N ASN A 31 28.80 -0.97 -6.50
CA ASN A 31 29.95 -0.04 -6.47
C ASN A 31 29.48 1.43 -6.52
N ARG A 32 28.39 1.70 -7.26
CA ARG A 32 27.78 3.03 -7.29
C ARG A 32 27.14 3.40 -5.95
N VAL A 33 26.47 2.45 -5.30
CA VAL A 33 25.93 2.62 -3.93
C VAL A 33 27.06 2.96 -2.96
N VAL A 34 28.14 2.18 -2.95
CA VAL A 34 29.31 2.42 -2.09
C VAL A 34 29.96 3.78 -2.36
N ALA A 35 30.09 4.18 -3.63
CA ALA A 35 30.65 5.49 -3.98
C ALA A 35 29.77 6.66 -3.50
N ILE A 36 28.44 6.53 -3.57
CA ILE A 36 27.50 7.53 -3.03
C ILE A 36 27.62 7.59 -1.51
N LEU A 37 27.62 6.44 -0.83
CA LEU A 37 27.79 6.34 0.62
C LEU A 37 29.11 6.98 1.07
N GLY A 38 30.22 6.73 0.36
CA GLY A 38 31.52 7.31 0.64
C GLY A 38 31.46 8.84 0.70
N ARG A 39 30.81 9.48 -0.28
CA ARG A 39 30.67 10.95 -0.29
C ARG A 39 29.87 11.49 0.90
N VAL A 40 28.81 10.81 1.31
CA VAL A 40 28.02 11.24 2.48
C VAL A 40 28.79 11.00 3.79
N LEU A 41 29.60 9.94 3.85
CA LEU A 41 30.44 9.62 5.01
C LEU A 41 31.66 10.56 5.15
N GLU A 42 32.09 11.19 4.06
CA GLU A 42 33.15 12.20 4.06
C GLU A 42 32.70 13.55 4.63
N LEU A 43 31.39 13.82 4.66
CA LEU A 43 30.84 15.06 5.22
C LEU A 43 31.08 15.16 6.74
N SER A 44 31.44 16.36 7.19
CA SER A 44 31.47 16.71 8.61
C SER A 44 30.06 16.64 9.22
N GLU A 45 29.96 16.57 10.55
CA GLU A 45 28.64 16.59 11.19
C GLU A 45 27.90 17.91 10.93
N GLU A 46 28.62 19.03 10.89
CA GLU A 46 28.05 20.35 10.57
C GLU A 46 27.49 20.38 9.15
N GLU A 47 28.20 19.81 8.18
CA GLU A 47 27.74 19.71 6.78
C GLU A 47 26.49 18.82 6.68
N VAL A 48 26.48 17.67 7.36
CA VAL A 48 25.31 16.77 7.41
C VAL A 48 24.08 17.50 7.96
N MET A 49 24.23 18.25 9.05
CA MET A 49 23.13 19.02 9.65
C MET A 49 22.60 20.08 8.68
N LEU A 50 23.48 20.80 8.00
CA LEU A 50 23.12 21.84 7.05
C LEU A 50 22.36 21.27 5.84
N GLU A 51 22.83 20.15 5.28
CA GLU A 51 22.14 19.44 4.20
C GLU A 51 20.76 18.92 4.63
N LEU A 52 20.68 18.35 5.83
CA LEU A 52 19.41 17.85 6.37
C LEU A 52 18.41 18.99 6.63
N GLU A 53 18.85 20.13 7.16
CA GLU A 53 17.99 21.31 7.31
C GLU A 53 17.47 21.85 5.98
N MET A 54 18.31 21.91 4.94
CA MET A 54 17.87 22.30 3.60
C MET A 54 16.80 21.35 3.08
N LEU A 55 17.01 20.06 3.27
CA LEU A 55 16.07 19.03 2.87
C LEU A 55 14.73 19.14 3.63
N HIS A 56 14.74 19.36 4.94
CA HIS A 56 13.50 19.55 5.70
C HIS A 56 12.74 20.79 5.23
N ARG A 57 13.44 21.91 5.03
CA ARG A 57 12.81 23.13 4.49
C ARG A 57 12.12 22.89 3.14
N GLU A 58 12.70 22.02 2.31
CA GLU A 58 12.13 21.73 1.00
C GLU A 58 10.99 20.70 1.05
N PHE A 59 11.10 19.64 1.86
CA PHE A 59 10.23 18.45 1.77
C PHE A 59 9.34 18.17 2.99
N GLU A 60 9.59 18.75 4.17
CA GLU A 60 8.85 18.43 5.41
C GLU A 60 7.37 18.79 5.31
N SER A 61 7.05 19.93 4.69
CA SER A 61 5.66 20.34 4.43
C SER A 61 4.99 19.53 3.31
N ARG A 62 5.79 18.80 2.52
CA ARG A 62 5.31 18.04 1.37
C ARG A 62 4.87 16.66 1.81
N HIS A 63 5.72 15.91 2.49
CA HIS A 63 5.47 14.49 2.76
C HIS A 63 5.15 14.22 4.22
N TYR A 64 4.11 13.43 4.46
CA TYR A 64 3.79 12.95 5.80
C TYR A 64 4.90 12.01 6.31
N ASP A 65 5.44 12.31 7.49
CA ASP A 65 6.41 11.48 8.22
C ASP A 65 7.67 11.12 7.39
N ILE A 66 8.25 12.11 6.72
CA ILE A 66 9.37 11.92 5.78
C ILE A 66 10.61 11.29 6.42
N GLU A 67 10.91 11.60 7.69
CA GLU A 67 12.05 11.02 8.40
C GLU A 67 11.92 9.52 8.61
N ALA A 68 10.73 9.03 8.96
CA ALA A 68 10.49 7.60 9.12
C ALA A 68 10.72 6.85 7.79
N LEU A 69 10.32 7.47 6.68
CA LEU A 69 10.55 6.93 5.35
C LEU A 69 12.05 6.95 4.98
N MET A 70 12.78 8.04 5.27
CA MET A 70 14.23 8.09 5.08
C MET A 70 14.95 7.02 5.89
N MET A 71 14.56 6.79 7.14
CA MET A 71 15.13 5.71 7.94
C MET A 71 14.87 4.33 7.36
N THR A 72 13.70 4.13 6.76
CA THR A 72 13.38 2.89 6.05
C THR A 72 14.33 2.70 4.86
N HIS A 73 14.61 3.75 4.09
CA HIS A 73 15.56 3.69 2.97
C HIS A 73 17.02 3.53 3.43
N TYR A 74 17.41 4.18 4.52
CA TYR A 74 18.70 3.96 5.16
C TYR A 74 18.90 2.48 5.52
N ALA A 75 17.89 1.83 6.09
CA ALA A 75 17.96 0.41 6.45
C ALA A 75 18.24 -0.50 5.23
N LEU A 76 17.76 -0.13 4.03
CA LEU A 76 18.00 -0.87 2.80
C LEU A 76 19.46 -0.81 2.33
N VAL A 77 20.17 0.29 2.61
CA VAL A 77 21.58 0.51 2.21
C VAL A 77 22.58 0.33 3.34
N LYS A 78 22.10 0.11 4.57
CA LYS A 78 22.92 -0.16 5.75
C LYS A 78 23.91 -1.32 5.57
N PRO A 79 23.55 -2.45 4.93
CA PRO A 79 24.49 -3.57 4.73
C PRO A 79 25.73 -3.22 3.89
N GLN A 80 25.68 -2.15 3.09
CA GLN A 80 26.79 -1.70 2.25
C GLN A 80 27.70 -0.67 2.95
N ILE A 81 27.39 -0.28 4.18
CA ILE A 81 28.17 0.67 4.97
C ILE A 81 29.24 -0.08 5.75
N PHE A 82 30.50 0.17 5.42
CA PHE A 82 31.66 -0.41 6.10
C PHE A 82 32.40 0.66 6.91
N THR A 83 31.91 0.94 8.12
CA THR A 83 32.59 1.82 9.09
C THR A 83 32.57 1.20 10.48
N GLN A 84 33.62 1.43 11.26
CA GLN A 84 33.67 1.02 12.67
C GLN A 84 33.08 2.06 13.62
N ARG A 85 32.77 3.26 13.12
CA ARG A 85 32.19 4.34 13.94
C ARG A 85 30.66 4.30 13.85
N PRO A 86 29.93 4.44 14.97
CA PRO A 86 28.48 4.61 14.91
C PRO A 86 28.17 5.89 14.13
N LEU A 87 27.13 5.85 13.31
CA LEU A 87 26.64 7.02 12.59
C LEU A 87 25.71 7.84 13.49
N SER A 88 25.77 9.16 13.38
CA SER A 88 24.79 10.04 14.00
C SER A 88 23.43 9.90 13.30
N ARG A 89 22.35 10.11 14.04
CA ARG A 89 20.98 10.06 13.49
C ARG A 89 20.77 10.99 12.28
N PRO A 90 21.26 12.25 12.28
CA PRO A 90 21.18 13.11 11.10
C PRO A 90 21.86 12.51 9.86
N ARG A 91 23.00 11.83 10.04
CA ARG A 91 23.68 11.18 8.93
C ARG A 91 22.92 9.96 8.42
N GLU A 92 22.31 9.17 9.31
CA GLU A 92 21.42 8.07 8.89
C GLU A 92 20.25 8.60 8.04
N LEU A 93 19.61 9.70 8.47
CA LEU A 93 18.53 10.35 7.73
C LEU A 93 19.00 10.86 6.35
N LEU A 94 20.13 11.56 6.30
CA LEU A 94 20.69 12.08 5.06
C LEU A 94 21.06 10.96 4.08
N ILE A 95 21.63 9.85 4.56
CA ILE A 95 21.88 8.66 3.73
C ILE A 95 20.56 8.13 3.16
N GLY A 96 19.54 7.98 4.01
CA GLY A 96 18.20 7.56 3.58
C GLY A 96 17.63 8.47 2.49
N ALA A 97 17.72 9.78 2.69
CA ALA A 97 17.27 10.79 1.74
C ALA A 97 17.97 10.70 0.38
N VAL A 98 19.30 10.54 0.35
CA VAL A 98 20.08 10.43 -0.90
C VAL A 98 19.69 9.20 -1.74
N PHE A 99 19.19 8.15 -1.09
CA PHE A 99 18.68 6.94 -1.74
C PHE A 99 17.15 6.95 -1.87
N SER A 100 16.53 8.13 -1.82
CA SER A 100 15.09 8.33 -2.03
C SER A 100 14.83 9.08 -3.34
N GLY A 101 13.66 8.85 -3.93
CA GLY A 101 13.21 9.61 -5.08
C GLY A 101 11.69 9.76 -5.09
N GLU A 102 11.21 10.93 -5.51
CA GLU A 102 9.80 11.12 -5.84
C GLU A 102 9.45 10.32 -7.10
N TYR A 103 8.27 9.70 -7.07
CA TYR A 103 7.69 8.93 -8.17
C TYR A 103 6.32 9.50 -8.49
N ALA A 104 6.11 9.93 -9.73
CA ALA A 104 4.85 10.49 -10.19
C ALA A 104 3.79 9.40 -10.38
N LEU A 105 2.73 9.51 -9.60
CA LEU A 105 1.71 8.49 -9.42
C LEU A 105 0.71 8.39 -10.59
N GLU A 106 0.31 9.54 -11.12
CA GLU A 106 -0.62 9.65 -12.23
C GLU A 106 0.02 10.43 -13.39
N SER A 107 1.26 10.06 -13.75
CA SER A 107 1.98 10.70 -14.86
C SER A 107 1.49 10.29 -16.24
N ALA A 108 0.90 9.09 -16.37
CA ALA A 108 0.45 8.57 -17.65
C ALA A 108 -1.05 8.77 -17.86
N ALA A 109 -1.87 8.36 -16.88
CA ALA A 109 -3.31 8.35 -17.04
C ALA A 109 -4.08 8.17 -15.71
N LEU A 110 -5.33 8.64 -15.73
CA LEU A 110 -6.27 8.55 -14.62
C LEU A 110 -7.66 8.20 -15.18
N PHE A 111 -8.28 7.13 -14.67
CA PHE A 111 -9.54 6.65 -15.23
C PHE A 111 -10.32 5.74 -14.28
N ASN A 112 -11.46 5.23 -14.78
CA ASN A 112 -12.34 4.28 -14.09
C ASN A 112 -12.90 4.75 -12.74
N PRO A 113 -13.46 5.97 -12.64
CA PRO A 113 -14.02 6.48 -11.39
C PRO A 113 -15.15 5.59 -10.85
N SER A 114 -15.17 5.37 -9.54
CA SER A 114 -16.27 4.72 -8.81
C SER A 114 -16.55 5.48 -7.54
N ILE A 115 -17.82 5.82 -7.27
CA ILE A 115 -18.18 6.55 -6.05
C ILE A 115 -18.95 5.69 -5.04
N ILE A 116 -18.74 5.98 -3.76
CA ILE A 116 -19.51 5.47 -2.63
C ILE A 116 -19.91 6.62 -1.71
N PRO A 117 -21.00 6.49 -0.93
CA PRO A 117 -21.27 7.39 0.17
C PRO A 117 -20.10 7.43 1.14
N HIS A 118 -19.61 8.64 1.45
CA HIS A 118 -18.59 8.85 2.47
C HIS A 118 -19.13 8.34 3.83
N PRO A 119 -18.35 7.62 4.64
CA PRO A 119 -18.82 7.08 5.92
C PRO A 119 -19.23 8.19 6.91
N ASP A 120 -18.56 9.34 6.82
CA ASP A 120 -18.92 10.56 7.53
C ASP A 120 -19.72 11.52 6.62
N GLN A 121 -20.96 11.81 6.99
CA GLN A 121 -21.87 12.77 6.34
C GLN A 121 -22.07 14.04 7.18
N SER A 122 -21.25 14.27 8.21
CA SER A 122 -21.38 15.46 9.06
C SER A 122 -21.19 16.75 8.26
N GLY A 123 -22.02 17.76 8.53
CA GLY A 123 -21.99 19.06 7.87
C GLY A 123 -22.47 19.06 6.41
N VAL A 124 -23.00 17.95 5.90
CA VAL A 124 -23.66 17.90 4.59
C VAL A 124 -25.07 18.45 4.73
N GLU A 125 -25.45 19.38 3.84
CA GLU A 125 -26.79 19.96 3.80
C GLU A 125 -27.86 18.88 3.52
N GLU A 126 -29.09 19.12 3.96
CA GLU A 126 -30.21 18.21 3.73
C GLU A 126 -30.41 17.95 2.22
N GLY A 127 -30.56 16.67 1.85
CA GLY A 127 -30.63 16.24 0.45
C GLY A 127 -29.29 16.17 -0.27
N GLY A 128 -28.19 16.60 0.37
CA GLY A 128 -26.83 16.41 -0.13
C GLY A 128 -26.24 15.04 0.21
N LEU A 129 -25.13 14.70 -0.45
CA LEU A 129 -24.38 13.47 -0.23
C LEU A 129 -22.87 13.71 -0.42
N ARG A 130 -22.09 13.55 0.65
CA ARG A 130 -20.63 13.46 0.54
C ARG A 130 -20.24 12.09 0.00
N PHE A 131 -19.26 12.03 -0.90
CA PHE A 131 -18.80 10.77 -1.47
C PHE A 131 -17.28 10.62 -1.39
N ILE A 132 -16.83 9.37 -1.47
CA ILE A 132 -15.45 8.99 -1.82
C ILE A 132 -15.49 8.41 -3.22
N MET A 133 -14.53 8.81 -4.05
CA MET A 133 -14.30 8.30 -5.39
C MET A 133 -12.99 7.51 -5.40
N SER A 134 -13.02 6.25 -5.82
CA SER A 134 -11.80 5.52 -6.21
C SER A 134 -11.51 5.75 -7.70
N LEU A 135 -10.24 5.85 -8.03
CA LEU A 135 -9.74 6.00 -9.40
C LEU A 135 -8.54 5.08 -9.61
N ARG A 136 -8.34 4.65 -10.85
CA ARG A 136 -7.10 4.01 -11.28
C ARG A 136 -6.14 5.08 -11.75
N ALA A 137 -5.00 5.20 -11.08
CA ALA A 137 -3.87 6.05 -11.45
C ALA A 137 -2.75 5.20 -12.06
N THR A 138 -2.24 5.61 -13.23
CA THR A 138 -1.10 4.97 -13.89
C THR A 138 0.09 5.92 -13.87
N GLY A 139 1.16 5.50 -13.20
CA GLY A 139 2.34 6.31 -12.94
C GLY A 139 3.53 5.97 -13.84
N GLU A 140 4.71 6.39 -13.40
CA GLU A 140 5.97 6.10 -14.11
C GLU A 140 6.17 4.58 -14.29
N GLY A 141 6.70 4.17 -15.44
CA GLY A 141 6.84 2.74 -15.74
C GLY A 141 5.51 1.99 -15.93
N HIS A 142 4.39 2.72 -16.11
CA HIS A 142 3.05 2.18 -16.37
C HIS A 142 2.48 1.30 -15.24
N ILE A 143 2.95 1.49 -14.00
CA ILE A 143 2.42 0.77 -12.85
C ILE A 143 1.11 1.42 -12.41
N SER A 144 0.05 0.60 -12.36
CA SER A 144 -1.27 1.03 -11.92
C SER A 144 -1.43 0.95 -10.40
N SER A 145 -2.20 1.89 -9.86
CA SER A 145 -2.50 2.05 -8.44
C SER A 145 -3.91 2.59 -8.23
N ILE A 146 -4.42 2.52 -7.00
CA ILE A 146 -5.74 3.04 -6.65
C ILE A 146 -5.58 4.29 -5.79
N GLU A 147 -6.02 5.43 -6.31
CA GLU A 147 -6.11 6.66 -5.54
C GLU A 147 -7.56 6.99 -5.17
N PHE A 148 -7.70 7.94 -4.25
CA PHE A 148 -9.01 8.39 -3.79
C PHE A 148 -9.18 9.90 -3.97
N ARG A 149 -10.41 10.32 -4.26
CA ARG A 149 -10.86 11.71 -4.19
C ARG A 149 -12.14 11.77 -3.37
N SER A 150 -12.51 12.95 -2.90
CA SER A 150 -13.79 13.16 -2.21
C SER A 150 -14.49 14.40 -2.75
N GLY A 151 -15.77 14.50 -2.46
CA GLY A 151 -16.58 15.62 -2.91
C GLY A 151 -18.00 15.53 -2.37
N VAL A 152 -18.85 16.44 -2.82
CA VAL A 152 -20.26 16.53 -2.40
C VAL A 152 -21.15 16.63 -3.63
N ILE A 153 -22.26 15.89 -3.60
CA ILE A 153 -23.41 16.09 -4.47
C ILE A 153 -24.42 16.88 -3.66
N ALA A 154 -24.73 18.11 -4.05
CA ALA A 154 -25.75 18.93 -3.39
C ALA A 154 -27.17 18.46 -3.73
N ALA A 155 -28.17 18.92 -2.97
CA ALA A 155 -29.58 18.54 -3.18
C ALA A 155 -30.12 18.86 -4.59
N ASN A 156 -29.57 19.89 -5.25
CA ASN A 156 -29.91 20.25 -6.63
C ASN A 156 -29.11 19.42 -7.69
N GLY A 157 -28.38 18.40 -7.25
CA GLY A 157 -27.52 17.57 -8.08
C GLY A 157 -26.19 18.20 -8.49
N GLN A 158 -25.85 19.42 -8.02
CA GLN A 158 -24.53 20.01 -8.30
C GLN A 158 -23.43 19.19 -7.63
N ILE A 159 -22.37 18.88 -8.38
CA ILE A 159 -21.20 18.16 -7.88
C ILE A 159 -20.06 19.15 -7.63
N SER A 160 -19.41 19.03 -6.47
CA SER A 160 -18.13 19.67 -6.15
C SER A 160 -17.12 18.61 -5.72
N LEU A 161 -15.85 18.82 -6.05
CA LEU A 161 -14.73 17.97 -5.61
C LEU A 161 -13.88 18.72 -4.60
N ASP A 162 -13.38 18.00 -3.61
CA ASP A 162 -12.44 18.54 -2.64
C ASP A 162 -11.06 18.76 -3.31
N PRO A 163 -10.28 19.75 -2.86
CA PRO A 163 -8.91 19.93 -3.33
C PRO A 163 -8.08 18.66 -3.11
N VAL A 164 -7.21 18.34 -4.07
CA VAL A 164 -6.33 17.19 -3.99
C VAL A 164 -4.92 17.60 -3.57
N SER A 165 -4.32 16.87 -2.63
CA SER A 165 -2.94 17.11 -2.18
C SER A 165 -1.93 16.57 -3.19
N ARG A 166 -0.87 17.31 -3.49
CA ARG A 166 0.22 16.84 -4.37
C ARG A 166 1.04 15.69 -3.77
N PHE A 167 0.88 15.42 -2.49
CA PHE A 167 1.73 14.47 -1.79
C PHE A 167 0.88 13.33 -1.28
N VAL A 168 1.23 12.13 -1.72
CA VAL A 168 0.49 10.92 -1.44
C VAL A 168 1.35 10.01 -0.58
N THR A 169 0.70 9.28 0.32
CA THR A 169 1.35 8.44 1.31
C THR A 169 0.95 7.00 1.09
N MET A 170 1.96 6.13 0.99
CA MET A 170 1.75 4.69 0.96
C MET A 170 1.25 4.19 2.32
N PRO A 171 0.44 3.12 2.36
CA PRO A 171 -0.03 2.55 3.61
C PRO A 171 1.12 1.87 4.35
N GLU A 172 0.98 1.79 5.66
CA GLU A 172 1.70 0.81 6.45
C GLU A 172 1.15 -0.59 6.14
N VAL A 173 2.01 -1.49 5.69
CA VAL A 173 1.69 -2.91 5.55
C VAL A 173 1.91 -3.57 6.91
N LEU A 174 0.84 -4.10 7.51
CA LEU A 174 0.98 -4.73 8.82
C LEU A 174 1.78 -6.05 8.69
N PRO A 175 2.86 -6.24 9.45
CA PRO A 175 3.72 -7.42 9.32
C PRO A 175 3.07 -8.71 9.86
N ASN A 176 2.09 -8.57 10.76
CA ASN A 176 1.36 -9.68 11.36
C ASN A 176 -0.16 -9.51 11.17
N PRO A 177 -0.66 -9.56 9.92
CA PRO A 177 -2.07 -9.34 9.64
C PRO A 177 -2.93 -10.47 10.21
N THR A 178 -4.23 -10.19 10.36
CA THR A 178 -5.21 -11.17 10.83
C THR A 178 -5.88 -11.89 9.66
N TYR A 179 -5.95 -13.21 9.73
CA TYR A 179 -6.55 -14.08 8.73
C TYR A 179 -7.82 -14.74 9.24
N ARG A 180 -8.75 -15.05 8.34
CA ARG A 180 -9.95 -15.86 8.63
C ARG A 180 -9.75 -17.30 8.14
N LYS A 181 -9.76 -18.26 9.07
CA LYS A 181 -9.57 -19.69 8.79
C LYS A 181 -10.53 -20.24 7.73
N LYS A 182 -11.80 -19.82 7.78
CA LYS A 182 -12.81 -20.24 6.80
C LYS A 182 -12.43 -19.81 5.37
N SER A 183 -11.92 -18.58 5.19
CA SER A 183 -11.52 -18.08 3.87
C SER A 183 -10.33 -18.86 3.32
N PHE A 184 -9.37 -19.21 4.17
CA PHE A 184 -8.21 -20.03 3.77
C PHE A 184 -8.65 -21.43 3.32
N ILE A 185 -9.47 -22.12 4.12
CA ILE A 185 -9.98 -23.46 3.79
C ILE A 185 -10.73 -23.45 2.44
N LEU A 186 -11.61 -22.48 2.23
CA LEU A 186 -12.32 -22.34 0.95
C LEU A 186 -11.35 -22.14 -0.21
N LYS A 187 -10.35 -21.26 -0.05
CA LYS A 187 -9.35 -21.01 -1.09
C LYS A 187 -8.47 -22.23 -1.39
N PHE A 188 -8.06 -22.99 -0.38
CA PHE A 188 -7.33 -24.23 -0.61
C PHE A 188 -8.15 -25.24 -1.41
N HIS A 189 -9.43 -25.41 -1.08
CA HIS A 189 -10.32 -26.28 -1.84
C HIS A 189 -10.50 -25.80 -3.29
N GLU A 190 -10.71 -24.50 -3.52
CA GLU A 190 -10.78 -23.91 -4.86
C GLU A 190 -9.49 -24.12 -5.68
N MET A 191 -8.33 -24.10 -5.03
CA MET A 191 -7.03 -24.33 -5.65
C MET A 191 -6.67 -25.82 -5.82
N GLY A 192 -7.53 -26.75 -5.38
CA GLY A 192 -7.27 -28.19 -5.43
C GLY A 192 -6.26 -28.69 -4.39
N PHE A 193 -6.05 -27.93 -3.31
CA PHE A 193 -5.23 -28.31 -2.16
C PHE A 193 -6.12 -28.81 -1.02
N ASP A 194 -6.56 -30.05 -1.12
CA ASP A 194 -7.26 -30.75 -0.03
C ASP A 194 -6.50 -32.02 0.32
N ASN A 195 -5.54 -31.88 1.24
CA ASN A 195 -4.70 -32.99 1.69
C ASN A 195 -4.42 -32.93 3.20
N GLU A 196 -3.82 -34.00 3.72
CA GLU A 196 -3.53 -34.12 5.14
C GLU A 196 -2.62 -33.00 5.68
N PHE A 197 -1.72 -32.46 4.86
CA PHE A 197 -0.80 -31.40 5.28
C PHE A 197 -1.52 -30.06 5.45
N VAL A 198 -2.45 -29.69 4.55
CA VAL A 198 -3.31 -28.51 4.76
C VAL A 198 -4.11 -28.67 6.05
N ASN A 199 -4.72 -29.84 6.26
CA ASN A 199 -5.48 -30.11 7.47
C ASN A 199 -4.60 -30.02 8.73
N ALA A 200 -3.40 -30.57 8.71
CA ALA A 200 -2.44 -30.49 9.82
C ALA A 200 -2.02 -29.03 10.11
N VAL A 201 -1.75 -28.22 9.09
CA VAL A 201 -1.40 -26.80 9.26
C VAL A 201 -2.58 -26.00 9.80
N MET A 202 -3.79 -26.24 9.29
CA MET A 202 -4.97 -25.45 9.65
C MET A 202 -5.59 -25.89 10.98
N ALA A 203 -5.51 -27.17 11.37
CA ALA A 203 -6.13 -27.71 12.58
C ALA A 203 -5.86 -26.90 13.86
N PRO A 204 -4.61 -26.58 14.24
CA PRO A 204 -4.31 -25.87 15.49
C PRO A 204 -4.67 -24.38 15.47
N LEU A 205 -4.97 -23.80 14.30
CA LEU A 205 -5.26 -22.37 14.17
C LEU A 205 -6.68 -22.03 14.63
N GLY A 206 -6.83 -20.87 15.26
CA GLY A 206 -8.13 -20.30 15.67
C GLY A 206 -9.04 -19.95 14.49
N LYS A 207 -10.28 -19.51 14.78
CA LYS A 207 -11.20 -18.98 13.76
C LYS A 207 -10.58 -17.78 13.02
N GLU A 208 -9.91 -16.94 13.79
CA GLU A 208 -8.99 -15.91 13.33
C GLU A 208 -7.59 -16.27 13.84
N PHE A 209 -6.57 -16.03 13.02
CA PHE A 209 -5.17 -16.34 13.36
C PHE A 209 -4.24 -15.33 12.67
N THR A 210 -3.03 -15.18 13.19
CA THR A 210 -2.06 -14.23 12.64
C THR A 210 -1.02 -14.92 11.75
N ARG A 211 -0.24 -14.13 11.01
CA ARG A 211 0.91 -14.66 10.24
C ARG A 211 1.90 -15.42 11.13
N GLN A 212 2.15 -14.93 12.33
CA GLN A 212 3.02 -15.60 13.28
C GLN A 212 2.47 -16.96 13.69
N ASP A 213 1.15 -17.08 13.93
CA ASP A 213 0.51 -18.35 14.26
C ASP A 213 0.60 -19.34 13.11
N LEU A 214 0.36 -18.88 11.88
CA LEU A 214 0.51 -19.69 10.68
C LEU A 214 1.94 -20.20 10.51
N ASN A 215 2.94 -19.31 10.66
CA ASN A 215 4.35 -19.67 10.52
C ASN A 215 4.79 -20.70 11.57
N LYS A 216 4.29 -20.59 12.81
CA LYS A 216 4.51 -21.60 13.85
C LYS A 216 3.92 -22.96 13.42
N SER A 217 2.67 -22.98 12.96
CA SER A 217 2.00 -24.20 12.52
C SER A 217 2.72 -24.86 11.34
N VAL A 218 3.08 -24.08 10.31
CA VAL A 218 3.89 -24.53 9.16
C VAL A 218 5.24 -25.09 9.62
N GLY A 219 5.89 -24.45 10.59
CA GLY A 219 7.15 -24.92 11.16
C GLY A 219 7.03 -26.29 11.84
N THR A 220 5.96 -26.48 12.63
CA THR A 220 5.66 -27.75 13.30
C THR A 220 5.42 -28.87 12.27
N VAL A 221 4.51 -28.66 11.32
CA VAL A 221 4.20 -29.67 10.29
C VAL A 221 5.43 -30.03 9.46
N ARG A 222 6.27 -29.04 9.12
CA ARG A 222 7.54 -29.26 8.42
C ARG A 222 8.53 -30.09 9.24
N HIS A 223 8.56 -29.92 10.55
CA HIS A 223 9.47 -30.65 11.44
C HIS A 223 9.03 -32.11 11.62
N GLU A 224 7.73 -32.33 11.84
CA GLU A 224 7.15 -33.66 12.09
C GLU A 224 7.20 -34.57 10.85
N ASN A 225 7.22 -34.01 9.64
CA ASN A 225 7.20 -34.75 8.39
C ASN A 225 8.58 -34.80 7.69
N LYS A 226 9.67 -34.99 8.46
CA LYS A 226 11.02 -35.17 7.90
C LYS A 226 11.35 -36.66 7.66
N PRO A 227 11.98 -37.01 6.52
CA PRO A 227 12.34 -36.13 5.40
C PRO A 227 11.10 -35.70 4.60
N GLY A 228 11.08 -34.45 4.15
CA GLY A 228 9.92 -33.86 3.49
C GLY A 228 9.63 -34.47 2.13
N THR A 229 8.36 -34.77 1.85
CA THR A 229 7.90 -35.20 0.53
C THR A 229 7.77 -34.00 -0.43
N HIS A 230 7.69 -34.29 -1.73
CA HIS A 230 7.39 -33.26 -2.72
C HIS A 230 6.01 -32.63 -2.49
N GLU A 231 5.02 -33.44 -2.11
CA GLU A 231 3.67 -32.98 -1.79
C GLU A 231 3.64 -32.06 -0.57
N LEU A 232 4.37 -32.41 0.51
CA LEU A 232 4.52 -31.55 1.68
C LEU A 232 5.09 -30.19 1.27
N THR A 233 6.18 -30.19 0.50
CA THR A 233 6.86 -28.95 0.07
C THR A 233 5.90 -28.07 -0.73
N ARG A 234 5.26 -28.63 -1.76
CA ARG A 234 4.26 -27.93 -2.57
C ARG A 234 3.10 -27.36 -1.73
N THR A 235 2.64 -28.10 -0.73
CA THR A 235 1.55 -27.68 0.16
C THR A 235 1.97 -26.51 1.03
N LEU A 236 3.14 -26.60 1.68
CA LEU A 236 3.63 -25.52 2.54
C LEU A 236 3.94 -24.25 1.73
N ASP A 237 4.44 -24.39 0.51
CA ASP A 237 4.67 -23.27 -0.40
C ASP A 237 3.33 -22.62 -0.81
N CYS A 238 2.30 -23.42 -1.11
CA CYS A 238 0.95 -22.91 -1.37
C CYS A 238 0.36 -22.17 -0.17
N VAL A 239 0.55 -22.68 1.04
CA VAL A 239 0.10 -22.01 2.27
C VAL A 239 0.76 -20.65 2.43
N GLN A 240 2.08 -20.57 2.21
CA GLN A 240 2.81 -19.31 2.28
C GLN A 240 2.39 -18.34 1.19
N TRP A 241 2.24 -18.81 -0.05
CA TRP A 241 1.76 -17.99 -1.16
C TRP A 241 0.37 -17.40 -0.88
N LEU A 242 -0.57 -18.21 -0.38
CA LEU A 242 -1.91 -17.73 -0.04
C LEU A 242 -1.84 -16.66 1.05
N ALA A 243 -1.02 -16.88 2.07
CA ALA A 243 -0.85 -15.91 3.14
C ALA A 243 -0.18 -14.60 2.65
N ASP A 244 0.80 -14.66 1.75
CA ASP A 244 1.45 -13.50 1.12
C ASP A 244 0.52 -12.70 0.21
N SER A 245 -0.54 -13.35 -0.28
CA SER A 245 -1.59 -12.74 -1.09
C SER A 245 -2.66 -12.04 -0.26
N ASN A 246 -2.60 -12.16 1.08
CA ASN A 246 -3.54 -11.56 2.01
C ASN A 246 -2.77 -10.64 2.97
N TYR A 247 -2.96 -9.33 2.83
CA TYR A 247 -2.29 -8.33 3.63
C TYR A 247 -3.29 -7.32 4.20
N GLU A 248 -2.88 -6.64 5.27
CA GLU A 248 -3.65 -5.57 5.90
C GLU A 248 -2.89 -4.26 5.75
N LEU A 249 -3.60 -3.24 5.28
CA LEU A 249 -3.07 -1.90 5.02
C LEU A 249 -3.67 -0.91 6.02
N ARG A 250 -2.83 -0.05 6.56
CA ARG A 250 -3.25 1.01 7.49
C ARG A 250 -2.75 2.37 7.03
N PHE A 251 -3.65 3.35 7.07
CA PHE A 251 -3.31 4.76 6.89
C PHE A 251 -3.42 5.51 8.22
N SER A 252 -2.58 6.53 8.40
CA SER A 252 -2.74 7.47 9.51
C SER A 252 -4.06 8.23 9.40
N SER A 253 -4.74 8.44 10.52
CA SER A 253 -5.96 9.26 10.58
C SER A 253 -5.72 10.73 10.27
N LYS A 254 -4.45 11.18 10.29
CA LYS A 254 -4.05 12.55 9.94
C LYS A 254 -4.07 12.83 8.44
N LEU A 255 -4.07 11.77 7.61
CA LEU A 255 -4.08 11.90 6.15
C LEU A 255 -5.50 12.16 5.66
N GLY A 256 -5.65 13.14 4.78
CA GLY A 256 -6.85 13.36 3.99
C GLY A 256 -7.11 12.20 3.03
N VAL A 257 -8.34 12.10 2.50
CA VAL A 257 -8.72 11.02 1.56
C VAL A 257 -7.82 11.03 0.33
N SER A 258 -7.55 12.21 -0.25
CA SER A 258 -6.71 12.36 -1.45
C SER A 258 -5.22 12.07 -1.25
N GLU A 259 -4.78 11.97 0.00
CA GLU A 259 -3.39 11.67 0.36
C GLU A 259 -3.15 10.16 0.52
N ARG A 260 -4.22 9.36 0.49
CA ARG A 260 -4.13 7.91 0.65
C ARG A 260 -4.11 7.24 -0.72
N ILE A 261 -3.27 6.22 -0.83
CA ILE A 261 -3.17 5.42 -2.04
C ILE A 261 -2.94 3.96 -1.71
N ILE A 262 -3.68 3.07 -2.38
CA ILE A 262 -3.27 1.67 -2.45
C ILE A 262 -2.31 1.55 -3.63
N PHE A 263 -1.06 1.22 -3.33
CA PHE A 263 -0.01 0.96 -4.32
C PHE A 263 0.38 -0.51 -4.23
N PRO A 264 0.91 -1.13 -5.30
CA PRO A 264 1.49 -2.47 -5.21
C PRO A 264 2.47 -2.64 -4.04
N VAL A 265 2.18 -3.58 -3.14
CA VAL A 265 3.01 -3.92 -1.98
C VAL A 265 3.49 -5.38 -1.97
N SER A 266 2.92 -6.24 -2.83
CA SER A 266 3.28 -7.66 -2.91
C SER A 266 3.76 -8.10 -4.32
N PRO A 267 4.48 -9.23 -4.43
CA PRO A 267 4.89 -9.77 -5.73
C PRO A 267 3.73 -10.10 -6.68
N ASN A 268 2.57 -10.46 -6.12
CA ASN A 268 1.37 -10.84 -6.86
C ASN A 268 0.67 -9.68 -7.57
N GLU A 269 1.09 -8.45 -7.29
CA GLU A 269 0.59 -7.21 -7.91
C GLU A 269 1.73 -6.36 -8.46
N SER A 270 2.88 -6.99 -8.76
CA SER A 270 4.12 -6.32 -9.17
C SER A 270 4.01 -5.46 -10.44
N ASN A 271 3.02 -5.69 -11.29
CA ASN A 271 2.71 -4.89 -12.47
C ASN A 271 1.49 -3.97 -12.30
N GLY A 272 0.94 -3.87 -11.09
CA GLY A 272 -0.10 -2.91 -10.77
C GLY A 272 -1.31 -3.51 -10.08
N ILE A 273 -2.10 -2.60 -9.52
CA ILE A 273 -3.46 -2.87 -9.05
C ILE A 273 -4.44 -1.98 -9.79
N GLU A 274 -5.62 -2.51 -10.08
CA GLU A 274 -6.58 -1.85 -10.97
C GLU A 274 -8.00 -1.90 -10.42
N ASP A 275 -8.74 -0.82 -10.66
CA ASP A 275 -10.20 -0.76 -10.65
C ASP A 275 -10.90 -1.26 -9.38
N ALA A 276 -10.51 -0.76 -8.20
CA ALA A 276 -11.26 -1.05 -6.98
C ALA A 276 -12.66 -0.41 -7.00
N ARG A 277 -13.68 -1.27 -7.05
CA ARG A 277 -15.10 -0.87 -7.02
C ARG A 277 -15.69 -1.16 -5.65
N PHE A 278 -15.82 -0.13 -4.83
CA PHE A 278 -16.32 -0.26 -3.45
C PHE A 278 -17.85 -0.36 -3.39
N VAL A 279 -18.34 -1.18 -2.47
CA VAL A 279 -19.75 -1.35 -2.13
C VAL A 279 -19.88 -1.28 -0.62
N ARG A 280 -20.82 -0.43 -0.15
CA ARG A 280 -21.16 -0.31 1.26
C ARG A 280 -22.05 -1.49 1.67
N PHE A 281 -21.62 -2.23 2.68
CA PHE A 281 -22.38 -3.30 3.33
C PHE A 281 -22.70 -2.89 4.77
N THR A 282 -23.92 -3.16 5.21
CA THR A 282 -24.34 -2.98 6.59
C THR A 282 -24.81 -4.33 7.11
N ASP A 283 -24.17 -4.81 8.18
CA ASP A 283 -24.57 -6.07 8.78
C ASP A 283 -25.84 -5.94 9.63
N ALA A 284 -26.34 -7.07 10.13
CA ALA A 284 -27.54 -7.11 10.95
C ALA A 284 -27.41 -6.35 12.29
N ALA A 285 -26.17 -6.10 12.75
CA ALA A 285 -25.89 -5.32 13.96
C ALA A 285 -25.74 -3.81 13.67
N GLY A 286 -25.84 -3.39 12.40
CA GLY A 286 -25.69 -2.00 11.98
C GLY A 286 -24.24 -1.57 11.72
N SER A 287 -23.27 -2.48 11.82
CA SER A 287 -21.88 -2.18 11.49
C SER A 287 -21.71 -2.00 9.99
N VAL A 288 -20.93 -0.99 9.58
CA VAL A 288 -20.73 -0.63 8.18
C VAL A 288 -19.33 -1.04 7.74
N MET A 289 -19.26 -1.82 6.66
CA MET A 289 -18.02 -2.22 6.01
C MET A 289 -18.09 -1.92 4.52
N TYR A 290 -16.95 -1.62 3.91
CA TYR A 290 -16.85 -1.41 2.46
C TYR A 290 -16.05 -2.53 1.86
N TYR A 291 -16.63 -3.21 0.86
CA TYR A 291 -15.98 -4.29 0.13
C TYR A 291 -15.69 -3.83 -1.28
N ALA A 292 -14.51 -4.16 -1.79
CA ALA A 292 -14.17 -3.95 -3.18
C ALA A 292 -13.49 -5.19 -3.75
N THR A 293 -13.78 -5.47 -5.01
CA THR A 293 -12.91 -6.29 -5.85
C THR A 293 -11.97 -5.36 -6.60
N TYR A 294 -10.73 -5.78 -6.77
CA TYR A 294 -9.73 -5.13 -7.60
C TYR A 294 -8.93 -6.19 -8.34
N THR A 295 -8.29 -5.80 -9.44
CA THR A 295 -7.38 -6.69 -10.18
C THR A 295 -5.97 -6.48 -9.64
N ALA A 296 -5.31 -7.55 -9.20
CA ALA A 296 -3.88 -7.59 -8.93
C ALA A 296 -3.17 -8.20 -10.13
N TYR A 297 -2.22 -7.49 -10.75
CA TYR A 297 -1.53 -7.94 -11.95
C TYR A 297 -0.03 -8.16 -11.68
N ASN A 298 0.48 -9.36 -11.96
CA ASN A 298 1.90 -9.71 -11.83
C ASN A 298 2.59 -9.96 -13.17
N GLY A 299 1.93 -9.70 -14.31
CA GLY A 299 2.50 -9.93 -15.64
C GLY A 299 2.39 -11.36 -16.16
N ARG A 300 1.78 -12.27 -15.41
CA ARG A 300 1.57 -13.67 -15.78
C ARG A 300 0.09 -14.00 -15.60
N ALA A 301 -0.48 -14.70 -16.57
CA ALA A 301 -1.84 -15.23 -16.51
C ALA A 301 -1.87 -16.54 -15.72
#